data_AF-A0A935NZD0-F1
#
_entry.id   AF-A0A935NZD0-F1
#
_cell.length_a   1.000
_cell.length_b   1.000
_cell.length_c   1.000
_cell.angle_alpha   90.00
_cell.angle_beta   90.00
_cell.angle_gamma   90.00
#
_symmetry.space_group_name_H-M   'P 1'
#
loop_
_entity.id
_entity.type
_entity.pdbx_description
1 polymer ?
#
loop_
_entity_poly.entity_id
_entity_poly.type
_entity_poly.pdbx_seq_one_letter_code
_entity_poly.pdbx_strand_id
1 'polypeptide(L)'
;MVPHLDPEALLWTRRPQSEESWQRVTDYLVARLGHYLQLPVISEPPSMLGKRALACGLRGARPVGGVLQVEWSGVLTLEVHDEEQLLVHASLVMFSRRRRLQLTGHIGSSLELVFERGADGRGHWTALGWQEDIYGQHEDAEL
;
A
#
# COMPACT_ATOMS: atom_id res chain seq x y z
N MET A 1 5.15 -31.46 -4.55
CA MET A 1 4.47 -30.40 -5.34
C MET A 1 3.66 -29.59 -4.35
N VAL A 2 4.14 -28.41 -3.94
CA VAL A 2 3.42 -27.57 -2.98
C VAL A 2 2.23 -26.97 -3.74
N PRO A 3 0.98 -27.13 -3.27
CA PRO A 3 -0.15 -26.50 -3.93
C PRO A 3 0.09 -24.99 -3.98
N HIS A 4 -0.14 -24.37 -5.14
CA HIS A 4 -0.13 -22.92 -5.27
C HIS A 4 -1.23 -22.36 -4.37
N LEU A 5 -0.86 -21.95 -3.15
CA LEU A 5 -1.78 -21.35 -2.19
C LEU A 5 -2.33 -20.04 -2.77
N ASP A 6 -3.61 -19.79 -2.51
CA ASP A 6 -4.30 -18.53 -2.76
C ASP A 6 -3.59 -17.39 -2.01
N PRO A 7 -3.24 -16.26 -2.66
CA PRO A 7 -2.63 -15.11 -2.01
C PRO A 7 -3.41 -14.61 -0.78
N GLU A 8 -4.75 -14.68 -0.81
CA GLU A 8 -5.57 -14.28 0.34
C GLU A 8 -5.40 -15.24 1.52
N ALA A 9 -5.27 -16.55 1.25
CA ALA A 9 -4.98 -17.52 2.31
C ALA A 9 -3.60 -17.28 2.94
N LEU A 10 -2.60 -16.86 2.17
CA LEU A 10 -1.26 -16.52 2.68
C LEU A 10 -1.28 -15.32 3.63
N LEU A 11 -2.21 -14.36 3.46
CA LEU A 11 -2.32 -13.23 4.39
C LEU A 11 -2.73 -13.66 5.80
N TRP A 12 -3.62 -14.66 5.90
CA TRP A 12 -4.29 -14.99 7.15
C TRP A 12 -3.80 -16.26 7.83
N THR A 13 -3.15 -17.15 7.09
CA THR A 13 -2.83 -18.49 7.60
C THR A 13 -1.35 -18.69 7.89
N ARG A 14 -0.47 -18.17 7.03
CA ARG A 14 0.99 -18.33 7.14
C ARG A 14 1.71 -17.25 6.37
N ARG A 15 2.73 -16.67 7.01
CA ARG A 15 3.69 -15.78 6.37
C ARG A 15 4.23 -16.37 5.04
N PRO A 16 4.34 -15.57 3.97
CA PRO A 16 5.06 -15.94 2.76
C PRO A 16 6.52 -16.34 3.05
N GLN A 17 6.92 -17.49 2.51
CA GLN A 17 8.24 -18.11 2.77
C GLN A 17 9.25 -17.95 1.64
N SER A 18 8.82 -17.43 0.49
CA SER A 18 9.66 -17.21 -0.70
C SER A 18 9.39 -15.84 -1.31
N GLU A 19 10.36 -15.32 -2.05
CA GLU A 19 10.23 -14.09 -2.83
C GLU A 19 9.01 -14.15 -3.78
N GLU A 20 8.82 -15.28 -4.47
CA GLU A 20 7.65 -15.52 -5.32
C GLU A 20 6.33 -15.42 -4.54
N SER A 21 6.27 -15.98 -3.32
CA SER A 21 5.06 -15.90 -2.48
C SER A 21 4.79 -14.47 -2.03
N TRP A 22 5.85 -13.73 -1.68
CA TRP A 22 5.76 -12.30 -1.34
C TRP A 22 5.28 -11.47 -2.52
N GLN A 23 5.82 -11.70 -3.72
CA GLN A 23 5.38 -11.03 -4.94
C GLN A 23 3.89 -11.31 -5.22
N ARG A 24 3.45 -12.56 -5.13
CA ARG A 24 2.04 -12.92 -5.36
C ARG A 24 1.08 -12.26 -4.38
N VAL A 25 1.46 -12.16 -3.11
CA VAL A 25 0.66 -11.44 -2.10
C VAL A 25 0.64 -9.94 -2.39
N THR A 26 1.79 -9.38 -2.77
CA THR A 26 1.92 -7.96 -3.16
C THR A 26 1.03 -7.64 -4.36
N ASP A 27 1.12 -8.43 -5.45
CA ASP A 27 0.30 -8.27 -6.66
C ASP A 27 -1.20 -8.35 -6.34
N TYR A 28 -1.58 -9.30 -5.48
CA TYR A 28 -2.96 -9.44 -5.02
C TYR A 28 -3.44 -8.18 -4.27
N LEU A 29 -2.68 -7.71 -3.29
CA LEU A 29 -3.01 -6.52 -2.51
C LEU A 29 -3.08 -5.25 -3.37
N VAL A 30 -2.13 -5.09 -4.30
CA VAL A 30 -2.08 -3.96 -5.23
C VAL A 30 -3.29 -3.97 -6.17
N ALA A 31 -3.66 -5.13 -6.71
CA ALA A 31 -4.85 -5.27 -7.54
C ALA A 31 -6.13 -4.93 -6.75
N ARG A 32 -6.24 -5.41 -5.50
CA ARG A 32 -7.36 -5.08 -4.60
C ARG A 32 -7.38 -3.59 -4.24
N LEU A 33 -6.23 -2.97 -4.07
CA LEU A 33 -6.11 -1.53 -3.79
C LEU A 33 -6.58 -0.71 -5.00
N GLY A 34 -6.16 -1.09 -6.21
CA GLY A 34 -6.64 -0.41 -7.42
C GLY A 34 -8.15 -0.52 -7.61
N HIS A 35 -8.75 -1.66 -7.24
CA HIS A 35 -10.20 -1.79 -7.22
C HIS A 35 -10.87 -0.87 -6.18
N TYR A 36 -10.32 -0.81 -4.96
CA TYR A 36 -10.81 0.06 -3.90
C TYR A 36 -10.73 1.54 -4.27
N LEU A 37 -9.59 1.99 -4.82
CA LEU A 37 -9.36 3.36 -5.26
C LEU A 37 -10.09 3.71 -6.57
N GLN A 38 -10.60 2.71 -7.29
CA GLN A 38 -11.12 2.85 -8.66
C GLN A 38 -10.12 3.49 -9.63
N LEU A 39 -8.82 3.22 -9.41
CA LEU A 39 -7.71 3.80 -10.16
C LEU A 39 -6.68 2.72 -10.49
N PRO A 40 -6.02 2.78 -11.66
CA PRO A 40 -4.89 1.91 -11.94
C PRO A 40 -3.72 2.22 -11.01
N VAL A 41 -3.16 1.17 -10.40
CA VAL A 41 -1.99 1.24 -9.52
C VAL A 41 -0.81 0.60 -10.23
N ILE A 42 0.34 1.27 -10.20
CA ILE A 42 1.62 0.70 -10.60
C ILE A 42 2.42 0.46 -9.33
N SER A 43 2.92 -0.77 -9.18
CA SER A 43 3.82 -1.16 -8.11
C SER A 43 5.26 -1.26 -8.61
N GLU A 44 6.18 -0.83 -7.79
CA GLU A 44 7.61 -1.09 -7.95
C GLU A 44 7.96 -2.48 -7.39
N PRO A 45 9.09 -3.07 -7.79
CA PRO A 45 9.55 -4.33 -7.20
C PRO A 45 9.62 -4.21 -5.67
N PRO A 46 9.03 -5.15 -4.92
CA PRO A 46 9.05 -5.09 -3.48
C PRO A 46 10.47 -5.27 -2.95
N SER A 47 10.76 -4.59 -1.85
CA SER A 47 12.03 -4.67 -1.13
C SER A 47 11.82 -5.16 0.29
N MET A 48 12.69 -6.05 0.75
CA MET A 48 12.64 -6.54 2.12
C MET A 48 13.23 -5.51 3.09
N LEU A 49 12.42 -5.08 4.05
CA LEU A 49 12.84 -4.26 5.18
C LEU A 49 13.21 -5.19 6.34
N GLY A 50 14.47 -5.61 6.35
CA GLY A 50 14.97 -6.59 7.30
C GLY A 50 14.34 -7.97 7.12
N LYS A 51 14.01 -8.66 8.22
CA LYS A 51 13.50 -10.04 8.20
C LYS A 51 12.00 -10.17 8.38
N ARG A 52 11.30 -9.08 8.69
CA ARG A 52 9.88 -9.12 9.13
C ARG A 52 8.97 -8.17 8.36
N ALA A 53 9.52 -7.31 7.51
CA ALA A 53 8.73 -6.38 6.74
C ALA A 53 9.13 -6.38 5.26
N LEU A 54 8.17 -6.05 4.41
CA LEU A 54 8.34 -5.81 2.99
C LEU A 54 7.70 -4.47 2.67
N ALA A 55 8.38 -3.66 1.87
CA ALA A 55 7.87 -2.41 1.36
C ALA A 55 7.85 -2.42 -0.16
N CYS A 56 6.77 -1.90 -0.74
CA CYS A 56 6.56 -1.80 -2.17
C CYS A 56 6.12 -0.37 -2.49
N GLY A 57 6.90 0.33 -3.32
CA GLY A 57 6.54 1.64 -3.83
C GLY A 57 5.31 1.53 -4.73
N LEU A 58 4.37 2.44 -4.56
CA LEU A 58 3.13 2.53 -5.33
C LEU A 58 3.03 3.90 -6.00
N ARG A 59 2.41 3.93 -7.17
CA ARG A 59 2.04 5.19 -7.82
C ARG A 59 0.82 5.04 -8.71
N GLY A 60 0.12 6.16 -8.90
CA GLY A 60 -0.92 6.26 -9.93
C GLY A 60 -0.33 6.10 -11.33
N ALA A 61 -1.07 5.46 -12.23
CA ALA A 61 -0.58 5.27 -13.60
C ALA A 61 -0.48 6.56 -14.41
N ARG A 62 -1.37 7.53 -14.15
CA ARG A 62 -1.43 8.84 -14.82
C ARG A 62 -2.03 9.89 -13.87
N PRO A 63 -1.74 11.18 -14.12
CA PRO A 63 -2.43 12.27 -13.46
C PRO A 63 -3.94 12.24 -13.78
N VAL A 64 -4.78 12.55 -12.81
CA VAL A 64 -6.24 12.68 -12.94
C VAL A 64 -6.68 14.15 -12.82
N GLY A 65 -7.88 14.47 -13.31
CA GLY A 65 -8.47 15.80 -13.12
C GLY A 65 -8.00 16.90 -14.09
N GLY A 66 -7.44 16.53 -15.26
CA GLY A 66 -7.14 17.48 -16.34
C GLY A 66 -6.17 18.59 -15.93
N VAL A 67 -6.61 19.84 -15.97
CA VAL A 67 -5.79 21.03 -15.61
C VAL A 67 -5.30 21.03 -14.16
N LEU A 68 -5.95 20.25 -13.29
CA LEU A 68 -5.55 20.09 -11.89
C LEU A 68 -4.33 19.17 -11.73
N GLN A 69 -4.10 18.27 -12.70
CA GLN A 69 -3.00 17.32 -12.72
C GLN A 69 -2.74 16.70 -11.35
N VAL A 70 -3.76 16.00 -10.81
CA VAL A 70 -3.67 15.35 -9.52
C VAL A 70 -2.97 14.01 -9.69
N GLU A 71 -1.89 13.82 -8.96
CA GLU A 71 -1.06 12.62 -8.97
C GLU A 71 -0.98 12.07 -7.55
N TRP A 72 -0.58 10.81 -7.41
CA TRP A 72 -0.32 10.23 -6.11
C TRP A 72 0.78 9.17 -6.18
N SER A 73 1.53 9.07 -5.09
CA SER A 73 2.45 7.98 -4.81
C SER A 73 2.19 7.45 -3.41
N GLY A 74 2.78 6.32 -3.07
CA GLY A 74 2.62 5.75 -1.75
C GLY A 74 3.53 4.57 -1.53
N VAL A 75 3.42 3.98 -0.35
CA VAL A 75 4.14 2.77 0.02
C VAL A 75 3.15 1.78 0.58
N LEU A 76 3.18 0.56 0.06
CA LEU A 76 2.54 -0.62 0.65
C LEU A 76 3.55 -1.31 1.55
N THR A 77 3.19 -1.49 2.82
CA THR A 77 4.00 -2.18 3.82
C THR A 77 3.27 -3.43 4.29
N LEU A 78 3.98 -4.55 4.30
CA LEU A 78 3.54 -5.79 4.90
C LEU A 78 4.49 -6.11 6.05
N GLU A 79 3.98 -6.22 7.27
CA GLU A 79 4.77 -6.50 8.46
C GLU A 79 4.27 -7.74 9.18
N VAL A 80 5.19 -8.62 9.59
CA VAL A 80 4.89 -9.82 10.38
C VAL A 80 4.81 -9.46 11.86
N HIS A 81 3.59 -9.47 12.42
CA HIS A 81 3.32 -9.23 13.84
C HIS A 81 3.22 -10.55 14.64
N ASP A 82 3.33 -10.46 15.98
CA ASP A 82 3.46 -11.46 17.07
C ASP A 82 3.09 -12.96 16.87
N GLU A 83 2.34 -13.35 15.84
CA GLU A 83 1.91 -14.73 15.57
C GLU A 83 1.92 -15.10 14.08
N GLU A 84 2.88 -14.60 13.29
CA GLU A 84 2.99 -14.81 11.83
C GLU A 84 1.86 -14.16 11.01
N GLN A 85 0.98 -13.38 11.64
CA GLN A 85 -0.02 -12.59 10.96
C GLN A 85 0.62 -11.39 10.26
N LEU A 86 0.19 -11.15 9.03
CA LEU A 86 0.62 -9.98 8.26
C LEU A 86 -0.29 -8.79 8.56
N LEU A 87 0.30 -7.74 9.11
CA LEU A 87 -0.28 -6.41 9.09
C LEU A 87 0.01 -5.80 7.72
N VAL A 88 -1.04 -5.30 7.08
CA VAL A 88 -0.97 -4.73 5.74
C VAL A 88 -1.45 -3.30 5.79
N HIS A 89 -0.56 -2.39 5.41
CA HIS A 89 -0.77 -0.96 5.50
C HIS A 89 -0.35 -0.28 4.19
N ALA A 90 -1.05 0.77 3.79
CA ALA A 90 -0.62 1.62 2.68
C ALA A 90 -0.75 3.09 3.06
N SER A 91 0.32 3.85 2.86
CA SER A 91 0.34 5.30 3.03
C SER A 91 0.43 5.96 1.67
N LEU A 92 -0.53 6.82 1.35
CA LEU A 92 -0.64 7.49 0.05
C LEU A 92 -0.50 9.00 0.19
N VAL A 93 0.37 9.61 -0.61
CA VAL A 93 0.53 11.06 -0.71
C VAL A 93 0.02 11.55 -2.04
N MET A 94 -0.58 12.75 -2.04
CA MET A 94 -1.11 13.37 -3.27
C MET A 94 -0.27 14.56 -3.69
N PHE A 95 -0.26 14.79 -4.99
CA PHE A 95 0.38 15.92 -5.63
C PHE A 95 -0.60 16.60 -6.58
N SER A 96 -0.43 17.90 -6.78
CA SER A 96 -1.06 18.66 -7.85
C SER A 96 0.02 19.44 -8.57
N ARG A 97 0.17 19.22 -9.88
CA ARG A 97 1.23 19.87 -10.69
C ARG A 97 2.61 19.70 -10.04
N ARG A 98 2.94 18.48 -9.61
CA ARG A 98 4.18 18.10 -8.92
C ARG A 98 4.45 18.81 -7.59
N ARG A 99 3.42 19.43 -6.99
CA ARG A 99 3.49 19.96 -5.63
C ARG A 99 2.70 19.07 -4.70
N ARG A 100 3.33 18.66 -3.60
CA ARG A 100 2.67 17.87 -2.56
C ARG A 100 1.46 18.63 -2.00
N LEU A 101 0.34 17.95 -1.94
CA LEU A 101 -0.86 18.44 -1.29
C LEU A 101 -0.79 18.12 0.20
N GLN A 102 -1.29 19.03 1.02
CA GLN A 102 -1.33 18.89 2.47
C GLN A 102 -2.66 19.41 3.01
N LEU A 103 -3.12 18.82 4.11
CA LEU A 103 -4.22 19.36 4.89
C LEU A 103 -3.81 20.69 5.53
N THR A 104 -4.78 21.58 5.70
CA THR A 104 -4.55 22.88 6.35
C THR A 104 -4.06 22.67 7.78
N GLY A 105 -2.91 23.26 8.12
CA GLY A 105 -2.32 23.18 9.46
C GLY A 105 -1.36 22.02 9.68
N HIS A 106 -1.11 21.17 8.67
CA HIS A 106 -0.17 20.06 8.73
C HIS A 106 1.12 20.35 7.94
N ILE A 107 2.24 19.78 8.39
CA ILE A 107 3.56 19.89 7.74
C ILE A 107 3.69 18.95 6.52
N GLY A 108 2.79 17.97 6.43
CA GLY A 108 2.60 17.06 5.31
C GLY A 108 1.34 16.25 5.55
N SER A 109 0.81 15.58 4.53
CA SER A 109 -0.33 14.68 4.74
C SER A 109 -0.26 13.44 3.87
N SER A 110 -0.71 12.33 4.44
CA SER A 110 -0.87 11.04 3.78
C SER A 110 -2.26 10.48 4.11
N LEU A 111 -2.87 9.80 3.16
CA LEU A 111 -4.04 8.98 3.40
C LEU A 111 -3.56 7.60 3.86
N GLU A 112 -3.92 7.23 5.08
CA GLU A 112 -3.57 5.93 5.64
C GLU A 112 -4.68 4.91 5.40
N LEU A 113 -4.27 3.75 4.92
CA LEU A 113 -5.13 2.62 4.58
C LEU A 113 -4.63 1.35 5.26
N VAL A 114 -5.56 0.51 5.69
CA VAL A 114 -5.27 -0.83 6.21
C VAL A 114 -6.04 -1.87 5.41
N PHE A 115 -5.46 -3.06 5.26
CA PHE A 115 -6.15 -4.21 4.71
C PHE A 115 -6.48 -5.21 5.81
N GLU A 116 -7.75 -5.30 6.15
CA GLU A 116 -8.24 -6.05 7.31
C GLU A 116 -9.23 -7.12 6.89
N ARG A 117 -9.31 -8.20 7.69
CA ARG A 117 -10.25 -9.28 7.46
C ARG A 117 -11.65 -8.88 7.96
N GLY A 118 -12.60 -8.80 7.04
CA GLY A 118 -14.00 -8.53 7.32
C GLY A 118 -14.74 -9.71 7.94
N ALA A 119 -15.98 -9.45 8.37
CA ALA A 119 -16.86 -10.46 8.96
C ALA A 119 -17.26 -11.58 7.97
N ASP A 120 -17.17 -11.33 6.67
CA ASP A 120 -17.34 -12.33 5.60
C ASP A 120 -16.12 -13.24 5.43
N GLY A 121 -15.08 -13.03 6.24
CA GLY A 121 -13.83 -13.79 6.22
C GLY A 121 -12.87 -13.38 5.12
N ARG A 122 -13.19 -12.36 4.31
CA ARG A 122 -12.35 -11.82 3.23
C ARG A 122 -11.64 -10.55 3.67
N GLY A 123 -10.51 -10.25 3.05
CA GLY A 123 -9.79 -9.01 3.28
C GLY A 123 -10.40 -7.82 2.53
N HIS A 124 -10.42 -6.65 3.15
CA HIS A 124 -10.92 -5.40 2.58
C HIS A 124 -9.99 -4.24 2.92
N TRP A 125 -9.83 -3.30 1.98
CA TRP A 125 -9.17 -2.04 2.24
C TRP A 125 -10.12 -1.10 2.99
N THR A 126 -9.60 -0.47 4.04
CA THR A 126 -10.32 0.54 4.83
C THR A 126 -9.44 1.77 4.97
N ALA A 127 -10.03 2.96 4.77
CA ALA A 127 -9.34 4.21 5.06
C ALA A 127 -9.39 4.53 6.55
N LEU A 128 -8.22 4.74 7.15
CA LEU A 128 -8.08 5.30 8.49
C LEU A 128 -8.21 6.83 8.47
N GLY A 129 -8.07 7.43 7.29
CA GLY A 129 -8.19 8.86 7.06
C GLY A 129 -6.85 9.52 6.79
N TRP A 130 -6.88 10.85 6.66
CA TRP A 130 -5.70 11.66 6.44
C TRP A 130 -4.95 11.87 7.75
N GLN A 131 -3.64 11.61 7.73
CA GLN A 131 -2.73 11.78 8.85
C GLN A 131 -1.61 12.74 8.47
N GLU A 132 -0.96 13.31 9.48
CA GLU A 132 0.26 14.08 9.27
C GLU A 132 1.44 13.16 8.96
N ASP A 133 2.21 13.48 7.92
CA ASP A 133 3.47 12.78 7.63
C ASP A 133 4.58 13.29 8.56
N ILE A 134 4.52 12.86 9.82
CA ILE A 134 5.44 13.28 10.88
C ILE A 134 6.87 12.75 10.71
N TYR A 135 7.08 11.79 9.80
CA TYR A 135 8.36 11.13 9.59
C TYR A 135 9.08 11.59 8.33
N GLY A 136 8.47 12.49 7.54
CA GLY A 136 9.02 12.93 6.27
C GLY A 136 9.25 11.79 5.29
N GLN A 137 8.47 10.70 5.40
CA GLN A 137 8.66 9.48 4.58
C GLN A 137 8.54 9.77 3.08
N HIS A 138 7.94 10.92 2.74
CA HIS A 138 7.72 11.38 1.38
C HIS A 138 8.32 12.77 1.10
N GLU A 139 9.29 13.24 1.88
CA GLU A 139 9.99 14.52 1.61
C GLU A 139 10.76 14.46 0.27
N ASP A 140 11.35 13.31 -0.05
CA ASP A 140 12.11 13.07 -1.29
C ASP A 140 11.29 12.34 -2.37
N ALA A 141 9.97 12.25 -2.23
CA ALA A 141 9.12 11.61 -3.24
C ALA A 141 9.03 12.50 -4.49
N GLU A 142 10.07 12.49 -5.32
CA GLU A 142 10.09 13.09 -6.64
C GLU A 142 9.33 12.20 -7.63
N LEU A 143 8.33 12.77 -8.32
CA LEU A 143 7.62 12.15 -9.46
C LEU A 143 8.27 12.51 -10.80
#